data_AF-A0A529K683-F1
#
_entry.id   AF-A0A529K683-F1
#
_cell.length_a   1.000
_cell.length_b   1.000
_cell.length_c   1.000
_cell.angle_alpha   90.00
_cell.angle_beta   90.00
_cell.angle_gamma   90.00
#
_symmetry.space_group_name_H-M   'P 1'
#
loop_
_entity.id
_entity.type
_entity.pdbx_description
1 polymer ?
#
loop_
_entity_poly.entity_id
_entity_poly.type
_entity_poly.pdbx_seq_one_letter_code
_entity_poly.pdbx_strand_id
1 'polypeptide(L)'
;AILEAKRLGIPVVAIIDSNCDPDKIDFPIPGNDDAARAIQLYCDLIAKAAIDGIARQQGALGVDVGALAEAPIEPALEPTPTAETPAAQTPEA
;
A
#
# COMPACT_ATOMS: atom_id res chain seq x y z
N ALA A 1 -5.58 13.78 -5.41
CA ALA A 1 -5.93 12.42 -4.97
C ALA A 1 -7.43 12.14 -4.95
N ILE A 2 -8.18 12.41 -3.86
CA ILE A 2 -9.61 11.99 -3.74
C ILE A 2 -10.50 12.56 -4.86
N LEU A 3 -10.39 13.85 -5.16
CA LEU A 3 -11.17 14.49 -6.22
C LEU A 3 -10.83 13.95 -7.62
N GLU A 4 -9.57 13.57 -7.85
CA GLU A 4 -9.13 12.99 -9.12
C GLU A 4 -9.63 11.54 -9.26
N ALA A 5 -9.55 10.75 -8.20
CA ALA A 5 -10.09 9.39 -8.16
C ALA A 5 -11.59 9.40 -8.44
N LYS A 6 -12.36 10.30 -7.80
CA LYS A 6 -13.79 10.50 -8.09
C LYS A 6 -14.04 10.87 -9.54
N ARG A 7 -13.23 11.77 -10.12
CA ARG A 7 -13.36 12.17 -11.53
C ARG A 7 -13.11 11.01 -12.49
N LEU A 8 -12.23 10.07 -12.12
CA LEU A 8 -11.89 8.89 -12.91
C LEU A 8 -12.80 7.68 -12.61
N GLY A 9 -13.75 7.80 -11.68
CA GLY A 9 -14.61 6.69 -11.26
C GLY A 9 -13.85 5.58 -10.52
N ILE A 10 -12.70 5.91 -9.93
CA ILE A 10 -11.89 4.96 -9.15
C ILE A 10 -12.45 4.93 -7.73
N PRO A 11 -12.88 3.76 -7.21
CA PRO A 11 -13.37 3.65 -5.84
C PRO A 11 -12.25 3.94 -4.84
N VAL A 12 -12.57 4.69 -3.78
CA VAL A 12 -11.60 5.15 -2.77
C VAL A 12 -11.87 4.46 -1.44
N VAL A 13 -10.82 3.82 -0.92
CA VAL A 13 -10.74 3.32 0.45
C VAL A 13 -9.78 4.24 1.22
N ALA A 14 -10.16 4.73 2.40
CA ALA A 14 -9.31 5.63 3.17
C ALA A 14 -9.51 5.44 4.69
N ILE A 15 -8.44 5.68 5.45
CA ILE A 15 -8.50 5.80 6.91
C ILE A 15 -9.01 7.21 7.24
N ILE A 16 -9.97 7.31 8.15
CA ILE A 16 -10.64 8.55 8.50
C ILE A 16 -10.52 8.77 10.01
N ASP A 17 -9.86 9.86 10.38
CA ASP A 17 -9.84 10.37 11.76
C ASP A 17 -10.93 11.44 11.98
N SER A 18 -11.05 11.91 13.22
CA SER A 18 -12.01 12.90 13.72
C SER A 18 -12.13 14.20 12.91
N ASN A 19 -11.09 14.59 12.17
CA ASN A 19 -11.03 15.83 11.38
C ASN A 19 -11.29 15.63 9.88
N CYS A 20 -11.57 14.40 9.43
CA CYS A 20 -11.80 14.06 8.03
C CYS A 20 -13.28 13.80 7.72
N ASP A 21 -13.74 14.26 6.55
CA ASP A 21 -15.12 14.10 6.09
C ASP A 21 -15.33 12.73 5.40
N PRO A 22 -16.14 11.82 5.98
CA PRO A 22 -16.33 10.46 5.47
C PRO A 22 -17.19 10.39 4.21
N ASP A 23 -18.03 11.40 3.91
CA ASP A 23 -18.96 11.39 2.77
C ASP A 23 -18.22 11.40 1.42
N LYS A 24 -16.92 11.70 1.45
CA LYS A 24 -16.06 11.74 0.26
C LYS A 24 -15.45 10.39 -0.09
N ILE A 25 -15.66 9.33 0.71
CA ILE A 25 -14.98 8.05 0.60
C ILE A 25 -16.00 6.92 0.43
N ASP A 26 -15.75 6.00 -0.49
CA ASP A 26 -16.66 4.89 -0.76
C ASP A 26 -16.60 3.82 0.35
N PHE A 27 -15.39 3.58 0.87
CA PHE A 27 -15.14 2.63 1.94
C PHE A 27 -14.31 3.29 3.07
N PRO A 28 -14.96 4.04 3.98
CA PRO A 28 -14.26 4.69 5.08
C PRO A 28 -13.88 3.69 6.17
N ILE A 29 -12.63 3.75 6.64
CA ILE A 29 -12.12 2.98 7.78
C ILE A 29 -11.86 3.95 8.93
N PRO A 30 -12.65 3.95 10.01
CA PRO A 30 -12.39 4.83 11.15
C PRO A 30 -11.08 4.42 11.84
N GLY A 31 -10.19 5.39 12.06
CA GLY A 31 -8.87 5.10 12.61
C GLY A 31 -7.98 6.34 12.74
N ASN A 32 -6.89 6.19 13.48
CA ASN A 32 -5.90 7.24 13.65
C ASN A 32 -4.93 7.25 12.46
N ASP A 33 -4.90 8.34 11.71
CA ASP A 33 -4.00 8.56 10.58
C ASP A 33 -2.73 9.37 10.92
N ASP A 34 -2.65 9.98 12.10
CA ASP A 34 -1.47 10.76 12.53
C ASP A 34 -0.31 9.88 13.04
N ALA A 35 -0.63 8.70 13.59
CA ALA A 35 0.38 7.84 14.21
C ALA A 35 1.06 6.92 13.20
N ALA A 36 2.38 7.02 13.05
CA ALA A 36 3.17 6.13 12.20
C ALA A 36 2.93 4.63 12.46
N ARG A 37 2.77 4.24 13.74
CA ARG A 37 2.43 2.84 14.10
C ARG A 37 1.06 2.41 13.57
N ALA A 38 0.09 3.31 13.55
CA ALA A 38 -1.24 3.03 13.03
C ALA A 38 -1.21 2.93 11.50
N ILE A 39 -0.56 3.88 10.82
CA ILE A 39 -0.34 3.82 9.36
C ILE A 39 0.32 2.50 8.96
N GLN A 40 1.42 2.12 9.62
CA GLN A 40 2.13 0.88 9.33
C GLN A 40 1.20 -0.34 9.47
N LEU A 41 0.44 -0.40 10.56
CA LEU A 41 -0.53 -1.48 10.79
C LEU A 41 -1.55 -1.57 9.65
N TYR A 42 -2.13 -0.45 9.23
CA TYR A 42 -3.11 -0.44 8.15
C TYR A 42 -2.50 -0.84 6.80
N CYS A 43 -1.32 -0.30 6.46
CA CYS A 43 -0.59 -0.65 5.25
C CYS A 43 -0.26 -2.15 5.20
N ASP A 44 0.24 -2.72 6.30
CA ASP A 44 0.58 -4.14 6.39
C ASP A 44 -0.66 -5.05 6.21
N LEU A 45 -1.79 -4.67 6.83
CA LEU A 45 -3.04 -5.41 6.70
C LEU A 45 -3.59 -5.36 5.28
N ILE A 46 -3.58 -4.18 4.65
CA ILE A 46 -4.06 -3.99 3.27
C ILE A 46 -3.17 -4.76 2.30
N ALA A 47 -1.84 -4.70 2.47
CA ALA A 47 -0.89 -5.44 1.64
C ALA A 47 -1.13 -6.95 1.72
N LYS A 48 -1.27 -7.50 2.95
CA LYS A 48 -1.58 -8.92 3.16
C LYS A 48 -2.90 -9.32 2.52
N ALA A 49 -3.95 -8.50 2.69
CA ALA A 49 -5.26 -8.76 2.09
C ALA A 49 -5.22 -8.75 0.56
N ALA A 50 -4.46 -7.82 -0.04
CA ALA A 50 -4.29 -7.75 -1.49
C ALA A 50 -3.57 -8.99 -2.04
N ILE A 51 -2.48 -9.42 -1.39
CA ILE A 51 -1.73 -10.62 -1.79
C ILE A 51 -2.59 -11.87 -1.68
N ASP A 52 -3.30 -12.04 -0.56
CA ASP A 52 -4.22 -13.17 -0.34
C ASP A 52 -5.37 -13.19 -1.36
N GLY A 53 -5.94 -12.03 -1.67
CA GLY A 53 -6.97 -11.89 -2.71
C GLY A 53 -6.48 -12.28 -4.11
N ILE A 54 -5.28 -11.83 -4.49
CA ILE A 54 -4.65 -12.17 -5.77
C ILE A 54 -4.38 -13.68 -5.85
N ALA A 55 -3.81 -14.28 -4.81
CA ALA A 55 -3.50 -15.70 -4.78
C ALA A 55 -4.78 -16.56 -4.93
N ARG A 56 -5.86 -16.19 -4.23
CA ARG A 56 -7.16 -16.86 -4.37
C ARG A 56 -7.75 -16.70 -5.76
N GLN A 57 -7.66 -15.50 -6.34
CA GLN A 57 -8.15 -15.25 -7.69
C GLN A 57 -7.40 -16.08 -8.73
N GLN A 58 -6.07 -16.19 -8.63
CA GLN A 58 -5.27 -17.02 -9.54
C GLN A 58 -5.66 -18.50 -9.47
N GLY A 59 -5.85 -19.04 -8.26
CA GLY A 59 -6.36 -20.41 -8.07
C GLY A 59 -7.76 -20.61 -8.66
N ALA A 60 -8.66 -19.63 -8.48
CA ALA A 60 -10.02 -19.68 -9.03
C ALA A 60 -10.07 -19.57 -10.57
N LEU A 61 -9.11 -18.87 -11.18
CA LEU A 61 -8.95 -18.77 -12.63
C LEU A 61 -8.31 -20.03 -13.26
N GLY A 62 -8.01 -21.06 -12.46
CA GLY A 62 -7.42 -22.30 -12.96
C GLY A 62 -5.97 -22.14 -13.39
N VAL A 63 -5.28 -21.08 -12.94
CA VAL A 63 -3.84 -20.93 -13.12
C VAL A 63 -3.17 -21.92 -12.17
N ASP A 64 -2.92 -23.13 -12.66
CA ASP A 64 -2.11 -24.13 -11.96
C ASP A 64 -0.64 -23.71 -12.08
N VAL A 65 -0.16 -22.98 -11.07
CA VAL A 65 1.23 -22.53 -10.98
C VAL A 65 2.21 -23.72 -11.02
N GLY A 66 1.78 -24.93 -10.64
CA GLY A 66 2.58 -26.15 -10.70
C GLY A 66 2.70 -26.78 -12.10
N ALA A 67 1.82 -26.43 -13.04
CA ALA A 67 1.82 -26.92 -14.43
C ALA A 67 2.51 -25.94 -15.41
N LEU A 68 2.98 -24.79 -14.93
CA LEU A 68 3.76 -23.86 -15.73
C LEU A 68 5.16 -24.44 -15.99
N ALA A 69 5.49 -24.67 -17.27
CA ALA A 69 6.81 -25.15 -17.69
C ALA A 69 7.96 -24.16 -17.38
N GLU A 70 7.60 -22.90 -17.11
CA GLU A 70 8.51 -21.84 -16.74
C GLU A 70 7.93 -21.12 -15.52
N ALA A 71 8.69 -21.11 -14.41
CA ALA A 71 8.25 -20.49 -13.18
C ALA A 71 8.02 -18.99 -13.39
N PRO A 72 6.93 -18.40 -12.87
CA PRO A 72 6.78 -16.95 -12.84
C PRO A 72 8.00 -16.35 -12.13
N ILE A 73 8.77 -15.53 -12.86
CA ILE A 73 9.84 -14.75 -12.25
C ILE A 73 9.22 -13.79 -11.24
N GLU A 74 9.53 -14.00 -9.97
CA GLU A 74 9.23 -12.99 -8.95
C GLU A 74 9.99 -11.71 -9.33
N PRO A 75 9.32 -10.56 -9.49
CA PRO A 75 10.04 -9.30 -9.52
C PRO A 75 10.65 -9.15 -8.12
N ALA A 76 11.95 -9.40 -8.01
CA ALA A 76 12.71 -9.11 -6.80
C ALA A 76 12.45 -7.65 -6.45
N LEU A 77 11.89 -7.40 -5.27
CA LEU A 77 11.86 -6.08 -4.69
C LEU A 77 13.32 -5.65 -4.51
N GLU A 78 13.81 -4.80 -5.41
CA GLU A 78 15.11 -4.18 -5.24
C GLU A 78 15.09 -3.45 -3.90
N PRO A 79 16.04 -3.72 -2.99
CA PRO A 79 16.11 -2.98 -1.74
C PRO A 79 16.38 -1.52 -2.10
N THR A 80 15.40 -0.65 -1.85
CA THR A 80 15.58 0.80 -1.90
C THR A 80 16.82 1.15 -1.08
N PRO A 81 17.84 1.82 -1.65
CA PRO A 81 19.02 2.18 -0.88
C PRO A 81 18.59 3.10 0.26
N THR A 82 18.84 2.65 1.49
CA THR A 82 18.77 3.46 2.70
C THR A 82 19.54 4.76 2.44
N ALA A 83 18.82 5.88 2.43
CA ALA A 83 19.42 7.19 2.39
C ALA A 83 20.19 7.41 3.71
N GLU A 84 21.50 7.13 3.70
CA GLU A 84 22.41 7.61 4.72
C GLU A 84 22.38 9.15 4.71
N THR A 85 21.96 9.73 5.83
CA THR A 85 22.22 11.13 6.15
C THR A 85 23.66 11.24 6.64
N PRO A 86 24.46 12.21 6.17
CA PRO A 86 25.53 12.74 6.99
C PRO A 86 25.11 14.11 7.54
N ALA A 87 25.04 14.17 8.85
CA ALA A 87 24.98 15.41 9.60
C ALA A 87 26.27 16.25 9.39
N ALA A 88 26.04 17.56 9.24
CA ALA A 88 26.86 18.71 9.60
C ALA A 88 28.40 18.55 9.75
N GLN A 89 29.15 19.35 8.98
CA GLN A 89 30.39 19.99 9.46
C GLN A 89 30.51 21.42 8.89
N THR A 90 30.42 22.42 9.76
CA THR A 90 31.15 23.70 9.64
C THR A 90 32.43 23.53 10.45
N PRO A 91 33.59 24.04 10.00
CA PRO A 91 34.08 25.26 10.64
C PRO A 91 34.76 26.28 9.72
N GLU A 92 34.81 27.47 10.31
CA GLU A 92 35.43 28.77 10.01
C GLU A 92 36.96 28.76 9.84
N ALA A 93 37.46 29.58 8.89
CA ALA A 93 38.62 30.49 9.00
C ALA A 93 38.78 31.31 7.70
#